data_AF-A0A535XLU2-F1
#
_entry.id   AF-A0A535XLU2-F1
#
_cell.length_a   1.000
_cell.length_b   1.000
_cell.length_c   1.000
_cell.angle_alpha   90.00
_cell.angle_beta   90.00
_cell.angle_gamma   90.00
#
_symmetry.space_group_name_H-M   'P 1'
#
loop_
_entity.id
_entity.type
_entity.pdbx_description
1 polymer ?
#
loop_
_entity_poly.entity_id
_entity_poly.type
_entity_poly.pdbx_seq_one_letter_code
_entity_poly.pdbx_strand_id
1 'polypeptide(L)'
;MDRRGNHVIDADVHNEVPNAQALFPYLAEYWIEHITNTLFKGPTEPYYPPDSPVAARPGSRPADKIPPGSSLALIQEQVLDPADVQYAVLNCLYAIDSLHNPDAAVALASAVNDWQIAEWLDKEPRLRGSIVVPSQLPSAAAREI
;
A
#
# COMPACT_ATOMS: atom_id res chain seq x y z
N MET A 1 -31.24 -22.89 -2.37
CA MET A 1 -30.97 -21.51 -2.84
C MET A 1 -29.72 -21.56 -3.68
N ASP A 2 -29.86 -21.18 -4.94
CA ASP A 2 -28.81 -21.16 -5.98
C ASP A 2 -27.69 -20.19 -5.56
N ARG A 3 -26.58 -20.70 -5.01
CA ARG A 3 -25.36 -19.92 -4.80
C ARG A 3 -24.63 -19.83 -6.14
N ARG A 4 -25.14 -19.02 -7.07
CA ARG A 4 -24.23 -18.41 -8.04
C ARG A 4 -23.38 -17.46 -7.20
N GLY A 5 -22.13 -17.87 -6.93
CA GLY A 5 -21.19 -17.06 -6.15
C GLY A 5 -21.21 -15.63 -6.70
N ASN A 6 -21.31 -14.65 -5.81
CA ASN A 6 -21.30 -13.26 -6.22
C ASN A 6 -19.96 -12.98 -6.91
N HIS A 7 -19.99 -12.63 -8.20
CA HIS A 7 -18.82 -12.22 -8.97
C HIS A 7 -18.48 -10.75 -8.72
N VAL A 8 -18.43 -10.35 -7.44
CA VAL A 8 -18.13 -8.97 -7.07
C VAL A 8 -16.62 -8.79 -7.09
N ILE A 9 -16.16 -7.82 -7.89
CA ILE A 9 -14.78 -7.35 -7.89
C ILE A 9 -14.79 -5.91 -7.38
N ASP A 10 -14.14 -5.68 -6.25
CA ASP A 10 -13.86 -4.32 -5.78
C ASP A 10 -12.60 -3.82 -6.48
N ALA A 11 -12.74 -2.81 -7.33
CA ALA A 11 -11.67 -2.35 -8.20
C ALA A 11 -10.72 -1.35 -7.52
N ASP A 12 -11.05 -0.86 -6.32
CA ASP A 12 -10.27 0.17 -5.66
C ASP A 12 -10.33 0.08 -4.13
N VAL A 13 -9.33 -0.59 -3.55
CA VAL A 13 -9.15 -0.73 -2.11
C VAL A 13 -7.77 -0.20 -1.74
N HIS A 14 -7.69 0.68 -0.75
CA HIS A 14 -6.40 1.23 -0.34
C HIS A 14 -5.78 0.44 0.81
N ASN A 15 -4.56 -0.02 0.59
CA ASN A 15 -3.63 -0.42 1.64
C ASN A 15 -2.55 0.65 1.85
N GLU A 16 -2.07 0.77 3.08
CA GLU A 16 -1.16 1.83 3.47
C GLU A 16 0.08 1.28 4.20
N VAL A 17 1.26 1.76 3.80
CA VAL A 17 2.52 1.42 4.46
C VAL A 17 2.51 2.07 5.84
N PRO A 18 2.59 1.31 6.94
CA PRO A 18 2.38 1.89 8.27
C PRO A 18 3.48 2.89 8.69
N ASN A 19 4.70 2.70 8.19
CA ASN A 19 5.85 3.59 8.36
C ASN A 19 7.00 3.13 7.45
N ALA A 20 8.03 3.98 7.27
CA ALA A 20 9.19 3.65 6.44
C ALA A 20 9.96 2.39 6.92
N GLN A 21 9.95 2.08 8.22
CA GLN A 21 10.62 0.90 8.76
C GLN A 21 9.99 -0.42 8.30
N ALA A 22 8.68 -0.42 7.97
CA ALA A 22 8.03 -1.58 7.38
C ALA A 22 8.63 -2.00 6.03
N LEU A 23 9.32 -1.08 5.35
CA LEU A 23 9.99 -1.35 4.07
C LEU A 23 11.43 -1.88 4.24
N PHE A 24 12.01 -1.84 5.44
CA PHE A 24 13.41 -2.23 5.66
C PHE A 24 13.75 -3.64 5.18
N PRO A 25 12.90 -4.68 5.34
CA PRO A 25 13.20 -6.02 4.81
C PRO A 25 13.35 -6.08 3.28
N TYR A 26 12.83 -5.07 2.56
CA TYR A 26 12.76 -5.01 1.10
C TYR A 26 13.67 -3.93 0.50
N LEU A 27 14.48 -3.28 1.34
CA LEU A 27 15.40 -2.22 0.93
C LEU A 27 16.85 -2.70 0.98
N ALA A 28 17.66 -2.22 0.04
CA ALA A 28 19.10 -2.35 0.13
C ALA A 28 19.65 -1.63 1.37
N GLU A 29 20.74 -2.14 1.94
CA GLU A 29 21.36 -1.63 3.17
C GLU A 29 21.63 -0.11 3.14
N TYR A 30 22.06 0.40 1.98
CA TYR A 30 22.25 1.84 1.74
C TYR A 30 20.99 2.67 2.08
N TRP A 31 19.81 2.22 1.68
CA TRP A 31 18.56 2.96 1.93
C TRP A 31 18.11 2.84 3.38
N ILE A 32 18.33 1.68 4.01
CA ILE A 32 18.10 1.50 5.44
C ILE A 32 18.99 2.46 6.23
N GLU A 33 20.28 2.56 5.89
CA GLU A 33 21.22 3.49 6.50
C GLU A 33 20.78 4.96 6.28
N HIS A 34 20.35 5.30 5.06
CA HIS A 34 19.86 6.64 4.74
C HIS A 34 18.63 7.03 5.57
N ILE A 35 17.61 6.17 5.65
CA ILE A 35 16.39 6.43 6.43
C ILE A 35 16.71 6.53 7.94
N THR A 36 17.66 5.73 8.41
CA THR A 36 18.03 5.66 9.83
C THR A 36 18.84 6.89 10.28
N ASN A 37 19.77 7.35 9.44
CA ASN A 37 20.71 8.42 9.80
C ASN A 37 20.28 9.82 9.35
N THR A 38 19.13 9.94 8.70
CA THR A 38 18.55 11.22 8.29
C THR A 38 17.18 11.45 8.92
N LEU A 39 16.63 12.65 8.69
CA LEU A 39 15.26 12.99 9.08
C LEU A 39 14.21 12.49 8.08
N PHE A 40 14.60 11.77 7.03
CA PHE A 40 13.65 11.18 6.10
C PHE A 40 12.82 10.08 6.80
N LYS A 41 11.49 10.14 6.64
CA LYS A 41 10.53 9.19 7.24
C LYS A 41 9.57 8.59 6.22
N GLY A 42 9.96 8.62 4.94
CA GLY A 42 9.09 8.30 3.82
C GLY A 42 8.53 9.56 3.14
N PRO A 43 7.77 9.40 2.04
CA PRO A 43 7.02 10.47 1.42
C PRO A 43 6.06 11.17 2.40
N THR A 44 5.98 12.50 2.33
CA THR A 44 5.28 13.33 3.32
C THR A 44 3.96 13.93 2.84
N GLU A 45 3.56 13.65 1.60
CA GLU A 45 2.42 14.30 0.95
C GLU A 45 1.21 13.34 0.96
N PRO A 46 0.27 13.48 1.92
CA PRO A 46 -0.90 12.64 1.95
C PRO A 46 -1.91 13.08 0.89
N TYR A 47 -2.39 12.13 0.08
CA TYR A 47 -3.49 12.34 -0.86
C TYR A 47 -4.79 12.71 -0.15
N TYR A 48 -5.02 12.14 1.04
CA TYR A 48 -6.16 12.42 1.89
C TYR A 48 -5.69 13.03 3.23
N PRO A 49 -6.14 14.24 3.58
CA PRO A 49 -5.77 14.85 4.86
C PRO A 49 -6.14 13.92 6.03
N PRO A 50 -5.21 13.57 6.94
CA PRO A 50 -5.40 12.47 7.90
C PRO A 50 -6.64 12.58 8.76
N ASP A 51 -7.05 13.79 9.16
CA ASP A 51 -8.21 14.02 10.04
C ASP A 51 -9.52 14.27 9.26
N SER A 52 -9.49 14.15 7.93
CA SER A 52 -10.68 14.34 7.11
C SER A 52 -11.60 13.12 7.15
N PRO A 53 -12.95 13.30 7.16
CA PRO A 53 -13.90 12.19 7.05
C PRO A 53 -13.75 11.34 5.79
N VAL A 54 -13.13 11.87 4.74
CA VAL A 54 -12.87 11.10 3.51
C VAL A 54 -11.62 10.22 3.58
N ALA A 55 -10.73 10.44 4.56
CA ALA A 55 -9.48 9.68 4.68
C ALA A 55 -9.70 8.27 5.25
N ALA A 56 -10.75 8.09 6.07
CA ALA A 56 -11.07 6.81 6.66
C ALA A 56 -12.56 6.73 7.00
N ARG A 57 -13.16 5.58 6.70
CA ARG A 57 -14.49 5.25 7.21
C ARG A 57 -14.46 5.21 8.74
N PRO A 58 -15.52 5.68 9.44
CA PRO A 58 -15.62 5.51 10.88
C PRO A 58 -15.45 4.03 11.28
N GLY A 59 -14.54 3.77 12.23
CA GLY A 59 -14.22 2.40 12.69
C GLY A 59 -13.21 1.63 11.82
N SER A 60 -12.67 2.21 10.74
CA SER A 60 -11.65 1.55 9.89
C SER A 60 -10.21 1.88 10.28
N ARG A 61 -9.99 2.60 11.39
CA ARG A 61 -8.66 2.89 11.91
C ARG A 61 -8.21 1.74 12.82
N PRO A 62 -7.04 1.12 12.56
CA PRO A 62 -6.46 0.16 13.49
C PRO A 62 -6.22 0.77 14.87
N ALA A 63 -6.04 -0.09 15.88
CA ALA A 63 -5.47 0.33 17.15
C ALA A 63 -4.07 0.96 16.92
N ASP A 64 -3.61 1.78 17.88
CA ASP A 64 -2.22 2.26 17.95
C ASP A 64 -1.76 3.33 16.94
N LYS A 65 -2.63 4.29 16.56
CA LYS A 65 -2.26 5.45 15.70
C LYS A 65 -1.59 5.06 14.37
N ILE A 66 -1.79 3.83 13.91
CA ILE A 66 -1.34 3.36 12.60
C ILE A 66 -2.32 3.88 11.53
N PRO A 67 -1.86 4.21 10.31
CA PRO A 67 -2.75 4.66 9.25
C PRO A 67 -3.92 3.69 8.96
N PRO A 68 -5.08 4.21 8.51
CA PRO A 68 -6.14 3.38 7.94
C PRO A 68 -5.61 2.60 6.73
N GLY A 69 -6.15 1.40 6.47
CA GLY A 69 -5.66 0.55 5.38
C GLY A 69 -4.35 -0.17 5.67
N SER A 70 -3.78 -0.06 6.87
CA SER A 70 -2.56 -0.81 7.26
C SER A 70 -2.84 -2.15 7.97
N SER A 71 -4.08 -2.62 8.02
CA SER A 71 -4.46 -3.88 8.69
C SER A 71 -5.19 -4.81 7.74
N LEU A 72 -4.56 -5.94 7.40
CA LEU A 72 -5.16 -7.00 6.59
C LEU A 72 -6.46 -7.52 7.22
N ALA A 73 -6.49 -7.69 8.54
CA ALA A 73 -7.67 -8.15 9.27
C ALA A 73 -8.86 -7.20 9.10
N LEU A 74 -8.62 -5.87 9.11
CA LEU A 74 -9.69 -4.91 8.87
C LEU A 74 -10.14 -4.90 7.40
N ILE A 75 -9.24 -5.07 6.44
CA ILE A 75 -9.63 -5.21 5.03
C ILE A 75 -10.47 -6.48 4.82
N GLN A 76 -10.11 -7.61 5.44
CA GLN A 76 -10.91 -8.83 5.42
C GLN A 76 -12.31 -8.58 5.99
N GLU A 77 -12.39 -8.08 7.22
CA GLU A 77 -13.66 -7.87 7.95
C GLU A 77 -14.56 -6.83 7.28
N GLN A 78 -13.99 -5.72 6.80
CA GLN A 78 -14.76 -4.54 6.41
C GLN A 78 -15.00 -4.43 4.91
N VAL A 79 -14.16 -5.07 4.09
CA VAL A 79 -14.23 -5.01 2.63
C VAL A 79 -14.57 -6.37 2.04
N LEU A 80 -13.81 -7.41 2.35
CA LEU A 80 -13.93 -8.69 1.66
C LEU A 80 -15.15 -9.50 2.10
N ASP A 81 -15.36 -9.62 3.41
CA ASP A 81 -16.36 -10.52 3.99
C ASP A 81 -17.82 -10.04 3.86
N PRO A 82 -18.17 -8.74 4.00
CA PRO A 82 -19.58 -8.30 4.02
C PRO A 82 -20.35 -8.55 2.72
N ALA A 83 -19.67 -8.54 1.58
CA ALA A 83 -20.28 -8.71 0.26
C ALA A 83 -19.86 -10.03 -0.44
N ASP A 84 -19.12 -10.90 0.25
CA ASP A 84 -18.48 -12.09 -0.34
C ASP A 84 -17.68 -11.69 -1.60
N VAL A 85 -16.82 -10.67 -1.45
CA VAL A 85 -16.04 -10.11 -2.57
C VAL A 85 -15.12 -11.20 -3.11
N GLN A 86 -15.25 -11.48 -4.41
CA GLN A 86 -14.44 -12.48 -5.08
C GLN A 86 -12.99 -12.00 -5.19
N TYR A 87 -12.79 -10.76 -5.64
CA TYR A 87 -11.48 -10.13 -5.72
C TYR A 87 -11.53 -8.66 -5.33
N ALA A 88 -10.49 -8.17 -4.68
CA ALA A 88 -10.28 -6.74 -4.45
C ALA A 88 -8.92 -6.31 -4.97
N VAL A 89 -8.85 -5.16 -5.65
CA VAL A 89 -7.61 -4.59 -6.18
C VAL A 89 -7.07 -3.54 -5.23
N LEU A 90 -5.88 -3.80 -4.69
CA LEU A 90 -5.14 -2.92 -3.82
C LEU A 90 -4.47 -1.79 -4.62
N ASN A 91 -4.67 -0.56 -4.16
CA ASN A 91 -4.00 0.64 -4.66
C ASN A 91 -3.26 1.31 -3.50
N CYS A 92 -1.97 0.99 -3.37
CA CYS A 92 -1.12 1.58 -2.35
C CYS A 92 -0.70 3.00 -2.75
N LEU A 93 -1.16 3.99 -1.98
CA LEU A 93 -0.92 5.41 -2.24
C LEU A 93 0.34 5.94 -1.56
N TYR A 94 1.35 5.07 -1.35
CA TYR A 94 2.64 5.49 -0.85
C TYR A 94 3.23 6.47 -1.87
N ALA A 95 3.28 7.76 -1.53
CA ALA A 95 3.46 8.88 -2.46
C ALA A 95 4.87 8.99 -3.06
N ILE A 96 5.34 7.93 -3.72
CA ILE A 96 6.65 7.85 -4.39
C ILE A 96 6.84 9.00 -5.38
N ASP A 97 5.76 9.45 -6.00
CA ASP A 97 5.72 10.56 -6.93
C ASP A 97 6.01 11.93 -6.28
N SER A 98 6.03 12.05 -4.96
CA SER A 98 6.48 13.28 -4.27
C SER A 98 7.99 13.33 -4.00
N LEU A 99 8.71 12.23 -4.25
CA LEU A 99 10.14 12.15 -3.98
C LEU A 99 10.97 12.86 -5.06
N HIS A 100 11.76 13.83 -4.63
CA HIS A 100 12.68 14.56 -5.51
C HIS A 100 13.99 13.81 -5.82
N ASN A 101 14.36 12.81 -5.00
CA ASN A 101 15.51 11.97 -5.27
C ASN A 101 15.07 10.79 -6.18
N PRO A 102 15.52 10.75 -7.45
CA PRO A 102 15.08 9.73 -8.40
C PRO A 102 15.48 8.31 -7.98
N ASP A 103 16.66 8.13 -7.38
CA ASP A 103 17.13 6.82 -6.93
C ASP A 103 16.31 6.33 -5.73
N ALA A 104 15.89 7.25 -4.85
CA ALA A 104 15.00 6.92 -3.73
C ALA A 104 13.61 6.53 -4.24
N ALA A 105 13.09 7.23 -5.25
CA ALA A 105 11.81 6.90 -5.86
C ALA A 105 11.80 5.49 -6.47
N VAL A 106 12.88 5.12 -7.18
CA VAL A 106 13.04 3.76 -7.72
C VAL A 106 13.11 2.73 -6.60
N ALA A 107 13.98 2.93 -5.60
CA ALA A 107 14.18 1.95 -4.56
C ALA A 107 12.95 1.73 -3.67
N LEU A 108 12.26 2.82 -3.32
CA LEU A 108 11.05 2.73 -2.49
C LEU A 108 9.86 2.19 -3.28
N ALA A 109 9.74 2.44 -4.58
CA ALA A 109 8.70 1.82 -5.40
C ALA A 109 8.82 0.28 -5.38
N SER A 110 10.00 -0.25 -5.69
CA SER A 110 10.23 -1.70 -5.66
C SER A 110 10.03 -2.29 -4.27
N ALA A 111 10.52 -1.62 -3.22
CA ALA A 111 10.32 -2.06 -1.85
C ALA A 111 8.84 -2.08 -1.42
N VAL A 112 8.04 -1.12 -1.88
CA VAL A 112 6.58 -1.11 -1.65
C VAL A 112 5.93 -2.29 -2.36
N ASN A 113 6.30 -2.58 -3.61
CA ASN A 113 5.73 -3.70 -4.35
C ASN A 113 6.07 -5.05 -3.71
N ASP A 114 7.32 -5.25 -3.28
CA ASP A 114 7.74 -6.46 -2.55
C ASP A 114 7.01 -6.59 -1.20
N TRP A 115 6.82 -5.48 -0.49
CA TRP A 115 6.01 -5.43 0.73
C TRP A 115 4.55 -5.80 0.46
N GLN A 116 3.94 -5.28 -0.63
CA GLN A 116 2.58 -5.64 -1.01
C GLN A 116 2.44 -7.14 -1.27
N ILE A 117 3.40 -7.74 -1.98
CA ILE A 117 3.42 -9.18 -2.25
C ILE A 117 3.45 -9.96 -0.94
N ALA A 118 4.48 -9.72 -0.12
CA ALA A 118 4.72 -10.52 1.08
C ALA A 118 3.67 -10.31 2.17
N GLU A 119 3.20 -9.07 2.37
CA GLU A 119 2.36 -8.71 3.51
C GLU A 119 0.86 -8.71 3.20
N TRP A 120 0.48 -8.74 1.93
CA TRP A 120 -0.92 -8.71 1.51
C TRP A 120 -1.28 -9.84 0.55
N LEU A 121 -0.65 -9.89 -0.62
CA LEU A 121 -1.08 -10.76 -1.72
C LEU A 121 -0.83 -12.25 -1.41
N ASP A 122 0.32 -12.57 -0.83
CA ASP A 122 0.65 -13.95 -0.43
C ASP A 122 -0.21 -14.44 0.74
N LYS A 123 -0.74 -13.52 1.55
CA LYS A 123 -1.51 -13.83 2.76
C LYS A 123 -3.02 -13.93 2.51
N GLU A 124 -3.53 -13.28 1.46
CA GLU A 124 -4.95 -13.26 1.13
C GLU A 124 -5.19 -13.43 -0.39
N PRO A 125 -5.60 -14.63 -0.85
CA PRO A 125 -5.72 -14.94 -2.28
C PRO A 125 -6.85 -14.20 -3.00
N ARG A 126 -7.77 -13.56 -2.26
CA ARG A 126 -8.79 -12.64 -2.81
C ARG A 126 -8.19 -11.29 -3.22
N LEU A 127 -6.99 -10.93 -2.78
CA LEU A 127 -6.37 -9.65 -3.13
C LEU A 127 -5.61 -9.72 -4.45
N ARG A 128 -5.66 -8.62 -5.20
CA ARG A 128 -4.80 -8.29 -6.34
C ARG A 128 -4.15 -6.95 -6.03
N GLY A 129 -3.00 -6.63 -6.61
CA GLY A 129 -2.31 -5.36 -6.39
C GLY A 129 -2.06 -4.61 -7.68
N SER A 130 -2.18 -3.28 -7.63
CA SER A 130 -1.53 -2.41 -8.60
C SER A 130 -0.04 -2.30 -8.30
N ILE A 131 0.73 -2.00 -9.35
CA ILE A 131 2.18 -1.83 -9.26
C ILE A 131 2.45 -0.35 -9.00
N VAL A 132 3.13 -0.05 -7.90
CA VAL A 132 3.64 1.30 -7.62
C VAL A 132 4.87 1.52 -8.50
N VAL A 133 4.90 2.60 -9.27
CA VAL A 133 6.00 2.90 -10.20
C VAL A 133 6.54 4.31 -9.99
N PRO A 134 7.85 4.55 -10.19
CA PRO A 134 8.42 5.90 -10.20
C PRO A 134 8.04 6.63 -11.49
N SER A 135 6.79 7.13 -11.56
CA SER A 135 6.13 7.63 -12.77
C SER A 135 6.87 8.79 -13.46
N GLN A 136 7.67 9.56 -12.71
CA GLN A 136 8.52 10.63 -13.25
C GLN A 136 9.72 10.11 -14.07
N LEU A 137 10.02 8.81 -14.01
CA LEU A 137 11.15 8.15 -14.66
C LEU A 137 10.64 7.03 -15.59
N PRO A 138 10.17 7.34 -16.82
CA PRO A 138 9.49 6.38 -17.68
C PRO A 138 10.27 5.08 -17.91
N SER A 139 11.58 5.16 -18.14
CA SER A 139 12.41 3.97 -18.36
C SER A 139 12.58 3.12 -17.10
N ALA A 140 12.52 3.71 -15.90
CA ALA A 140 12.57 2.95 -14.65
C ALA A 140 11.19 2.36 -14.33
N ALA A 141 10.12 3.14 -14.50
CA ALA A 141 8.75 2.67 -14.37
C ALA A 141 8.46 1.48 -15.29
N ALA A 142 8.93 1.51 -16.55
CA ALA A 142 8.76 0.41 -17.48
C ALA A 142 9.56 -0.86 -17.11
N ARG A 143 10.61 -0.75 -16.28
CA ARG A 143 11.33 -1.93 -15.74
C ARG A 143 10.66 -2.52 -14.51
N GLU A 144 9.86 -1.72 -13.81
CA GLU A 144 9.12 -2.12 -12.62
C GLU A 144 7.81 -2.85 -12.98
N ILE A 145 7.29 -2.65 -14.19
CA ILE A 145 6.14 -3.36 -14.78
C ILE A 145 6.57 -4.71 -15.33
#